data_AF-A0A1X6WP36-F1
#
_entry.id   AF-A0A1X6WP36-F1
#
_cell.length_a   1.000
_cell.length_b   1.000
_cell.length_c   1.000
_cell.angle_alpha   90.00
_cell.angle_beta   90.00
_cell.angle_gamma   90.00
#
_symmetry.space_group_name_H-M   'P 1'
#
loop_
_entity.id
_entity.type
_entity.pdbx_description
1 polymer ?
#
loop_
_entity_poly.entity_id
_entity_poly.type
_entity_poly.pdbx_seq_one_letter_code
_entity_poly.pdbx_strand_id
1 'polypeptide(L)'
;MMTIKTDVTFSKNKTTITTTDNALTISIKQTKAIPKKLTNTAIFFLYADKQLIFIGQEKALTALKFPIFTDLIEVSTEQDIELDYIERLFVNHALEKGSELVSGSELIIPQNILNQLEDFKETILLILKNMNYSFDKAENKKSKPAKARHKWTKEVSEKEFYIDTRDSKACVMWIKRNQMLIKKGATMMKEAPLNKDGSVGFSAKMGDKIRIDHKEQFNNFVTTEDIILKSVNEVGLFLYFAGTNSWLEMIDPEGKTLNEWTVVE
;
A
#
# COMPACT_ATOMS: atom_id res chain seq x y z
N MET A 1 2.53 18.15 -32.12
CA MET A 1 3.12 18.11 -30.76
C MET A 1 2.71 19.38 -30.05
N MET A 2 1.98 19.26 -28.95
CA MET A 2 1.63 20.40 -28.09
C MET A 2 2.85 20.78 -27.25
N THR A 3 3.22 22.05 -27.24
CA THR A 3 4.31 22.58 -26.42
C THR A 3 3.73 23.66 -25.50
N ILE A 4 3.99 23.57 -24.20
CA ILE A 4 3.47 24.50 -23.20
C ILE A 4 4.65 25.09 -22.44
N LYS A 5 4.72 26.42 -22.34
CA LYS A 5 5.69 27.11 -21.49
C LYS A 5 5.08 27.36 -20.11
N THR A 6 5.81 26.98 -19.07
CA THR A 6 5.37 27.11 -17.69
C THR A 6 6.45 27.71 -16.81
N ASP A 7 6.02 28.55 -15.86
CA ASP A 7 6.82 28.98 -14.72
C ASP A 7 6.40 28.15 -13.51
N VAL A 8 7.37 27.52 -12.85
CA VAL A 8 7.10 26.60 -11.73
C VAL A 8 7.79 27.09 -10.48
N THR A 9 7.00 27.27 -9.42
CA THR A 9 7.49 27.63 -8.08
C THR A 9 7.22 26.51 -7.10
N PHE A 10 8.29 25.97 -6.50
CA PHE A 10 8.21 24.98 -5.43
C PHE A 10 8.29 25.65 -4.06
N SER A 11 7.43 25.22 -3.15
CA SER A 11 7.43 25.58 -1.74
C SER A 11 7.21 24.31 -0.92
N LYS A 12 7.53 24.36 0.38
CA LYS A 12 7.57 23.18 1.27
C LYS A 12 6.39 22.21 1.11
N ASN A 13 5.16 22.73 0.98
CA ASN A 13 3.94 21.94 0.84
C ASN A 13 3.06 22.38 -0.35
N LYS A 14 3.61 23.19 -1.27
CA LYS A 14 2.85 23.77 -2.37
C LYS A 14 3.72 23.87 -3.62
N THR A 15 3.19 23.43 -4.75
CA THR A 15 3.75 23.72 -6.07
C THR A 15 2.77 24.58 -6.83
N THR A 16 3.24 25.72 -7.35
CA THR A 16 2.44 26.59 -8.22
C THR A 16 3.03 26.54 -9.62
N ILE A 17 2.17 26.33 -10.62
CA ILE A 17 2.52 26.26 -12.03
C ILE A 17 1.68 27.29 -12.75
N THR A 18 2.31 28.23 -13.45
CA THR A 18 1.62 29.23 -14.26
C THR A 18 2.01 29.05 -15.71
N THR A 19 1.06 29.01 -16.64
CA THR A 19 1.35 28.97 -18.07
C THR A 19 1.56 30.39 -18.58
N THR A 20 2.64 30.62 -19.33
CA THR A 20 2.93 31.96 -19.88
C THR A 20 1.94 32.36 -20.97
N ASP A 21 1.37 31.37 -21.68
CA ASP A 21 0.57 31.62 -22.89
C ASP A 21 -0.97 31.60 -22.65
N ASN A 22 -1.46 30.88 -21.63
CA ASN A 22 -2.90 30.60 -21.46
C ASN A 22 -3.51 31.15 -20.15
N ALA A 23 -2.81 32.03 -19.42
CA ALA A 23 -3.26 32.60 -18.14
C ALA A 23 -3.86 31.57 -17.16
N LEU A 24 -3.30 30.35 -17.18
CA LEU A 24 -3.70 29.23 -16.35
C LEU A 24 -2.76 29.14 -15.15
N THR A 25 -3.34 29.02 -13.96
CA THR A 25 -2.61 28.77 -12.72
C THR A 25 -3.08 27.45 -12.10
N ILE A 26 -2.14 26.55 -11.84
CA ILE A 26 -2.36 25.29 -11.13
C ILE A 26 -1.59 25.33 -9.82
N SER A 27 -2.29 25.19 -8.70
CA SER A 27 -1.73 25.13 -7.36
C SER A 27 -1.97 23.76 -6.75
N ILE A 28 -0.90 22.98 -6.59
CA ILE A 28 -0.91 21.66 -5.96
C ILE A 28 -0.49 21.81 -4.50
N LYS A 29 -1.38 21.46 -3.56
CA LYS A 29 -1.15 21.55 -2.11
C LYS A 29 -1.19 20.16 -1.48
N GLN A 30 -0.15 19.78 -0.75
CA GLN A 30 -0.14 18.56 0.06
C GLN A 30 -0.78 18.85 1.42
N THR A 31 -2.05 18.47 1.57
CA THR A 31 -2.85 18.76 2.76
C THR A 31 -3.93 17.70 2.95
N LYS A 32 -4.28 17.43 4.21
CA LYS A 32 -5.38 16.53 4.60
C LYS A 32 -6.64 17.29 5.03
N ALA A 33 -6.60 18.62 4.98
CA ALA A 33 -7.68 19.50 5.38
C ALA A 33 -7.97 20.50 4.26
N ILE A 34 -9.26 20.78 4.04
CA ILE A 34 -9.70 21.80 3.10
C ILE A 34 -9.24 23.16 3.64
N PRO A 35 -8.51 23.96 2.84
CA PRO A 35 -8.10 25.30 3.24
C PRO A 35 -9.31 26.18 3.62
N LYS A 36 -9.16 27.01 4.66
CA LYS A 36 -10.22 27.93 5.11
C LYS A 36 -10.60 29.00 4.08
N LYS A 37 -9.69 29.29 3.15
CA LYS A 37 -9.88 30.27 2.08
C LYS A 37 -9.66 29.57 0.75
N LEU A 38 -10.71 29.52 -0.06
CA LEU A 38 -10.74 28.94 -1.39
C LEU A 38 -11.00 30.05 -2.40
N THR A 39 -10.49 29.89 -3.62
CA THR A 39 -10.75 30.80 -4.72
C THR A 39 -12.07 30.41 -5.36
N ASN A 40 -13.03 31.34 -5.40
CA ASN A 40 -14.36 31.11 -5.94
C ASN A 40 -14.39 30.96 -7.48
N THR A 41 -13.33 31.40 -8.16
CA THR A 41 -13.14 31.27 -9.62
C THR A 41 -12.24 30.10 -10.00
N ALA A 42 -12.11 29.10 -9.12
CA ALA A 42 -11.28 27.93 -9.34
C ALA A 42 -12.07 26.64 -9.29
N ILE A 43 -11.56 25.64 -9.99
CA ILE A 43 -11.98 24.25 -9.86
C ILE A 43 -10.97 23.51 -9.01
N PHE A 44 -11.50 22.63 -8.17
CA PHE A 44 -10.73 21.84 -7.23
C PHE A 44 -10.76 20.38 -7.61
N PHE A 45 -9.59 19.74 -7.58
CA PHE A 45 -9.44 18.30 -7.65
C PHE A 45 -8.91 17.79 -6.32
N LEU A 46 -9.58 16.81 -5.73
CA LEU A 46 -9.04 16.11 -4.55
C LEU A 46 -8.47 14.76 -4.97
N TYR A 47 -7.30 14.47 -4.42
CA TYR A 47 -6.64 13.19 -4.60
C TYR A 47 -6.43 12.50 -3.25
N ALA A 48 -6.81 11.22 -3.18
CA ALA A 48 -6.42 10.32 -2.11
C ALA A 48 -5.39 9.33 -2.66
N ASP A 49 -4.17 9.35 -2.14
CA ASP A 49 -3.08 8.46 -2.59
C ASP A 49 -2.87 8.47 -4.12
N LYS A 50 -2.90 9.68 -4.71
CA LYS A 50 -2.82 9.92 -6.17
C LYS A 50 -4.00 9.39 -7.00
N GLN A 51 -5.09 8.97 -6.38
CA GLN A 51 -6.35 8.68 -7.04
C GLN A 51 -7.28 9.89 -6.97
N LEU A 52 -7.83 10.29 -8.12
CA LEU A 52 -8.82 11.36 -8.18
C LEU A 52 -10.13 10.89 -7.53
N ILE A 53 -10.61 11.61 -6.52
CA ILE A 53 -11.85 11.27 -5.79
C ILE A 53 -12.93 12.33 -5.92
N PHE A 54 -12.56 13.55 -6.32
CA PHE A 54 -13.49 14.68 -6.41
C PHE A 54 -13.03 15.69 -7.44
N ILE A 55 -14.00 16.22 -8.18
CA ILE A 55 -13.88 17.42 -9.01
C ILE A 55 -15.05 18.33 -8.62
N GLY A 56 -14.78 19.62 -8.43
CA GLY A 56 -15.86 20.60 -8.27
C GLY A 56 -15.40 21.96 -7.81
N GLN A 57 -16.34 22.90 -7.74
CA GLN A 57 -16.14 24.27 -7.27
C GLN A 57 -16.17 24.39 -5.73
N GLU A 58 -15.90 25.59 -5.22
CA GLU A 58 -15.84 25.91 -3.79
C GLU A 58 -17.08 25.43 -3.00
N LYS A 59 -18.28 25.68 -3.51
CA LYS A 59 -19.54 25.30 -2.83
C LYS A 59 -19.67 23.79 -2.68
N ALA A 60 -19.34 23.03 -3.72
CA ALA A 60 -19.39 21.57 -3.70
C ALA A 60 -18.29 21.00 -2.78
N LEU A 61 -17.08 21.58 -2.83
CA LEU A 61 -15.96 21.17 -2.00
C LEU A 61 -16.23 21.37 -0.50
N THR A 62 -16.79 22.53 -0.12
CA THR A 62 -17.11 22.85 1.27
C THR A 62 -18.29 22.04 1.82
N ALA A 63 -19.15 21.51 0.96
CA ALA A 63 -20.27 20.65 1.32
C ALA A 63 -19.85 19.18 1.61
N LEU A 64 -18.62 18.78 1.26
CA LEU A 64 -18.14 17.42 1.49
C LEU A 64 -18.03 17.11 3.00
N LYS A 65 -18.69 16.03 3.43
CA LYS A 65 -18.60 15.54 4.81
C LYS A 65 -17.39 14.63 4.97
N PHE A 66 -16.40 15.07 5.76
CA PHE A 66 -15.20 14.30 6.11
C PHE A 66 -14.45 13.69 4.91
N PRO A 67 -14.06 14.48 3.88
CA PRO A 67 -13.30 13.93 2.76
C PRO A 67 -11.92 13.46 3.22
N ILE A 68 -11.54 12.24 2.84
CA ILE A 68 -10.22 11.68 3.09
C ILE A 68 -9.38 11.91 1.83
N PHE A 69 -8.38 12.78 1.92
CA PHE A 69 -7.50 13.10 0.79
C PHE A 69 -6.09 13.48 1.27
N THR A 70 -5.13 13.43 0.35
CA THR A 70 -3.71 13.73 0.58
C THR A 70 -3.24 14.97 -0.16
N ASP A 71 -3.86 15.25 -1.31
CA ASP A 71 -3.52 16.37 -2.15
C ASP A 71 -4.79 17.11 -2.59
N LEU A 72 -4.70 18.44 -2.63
CA LEU A 72 -5.70 19.32 -3.19
C LEU A 72 -5.04 20.10 -4.33
N ILE A 73 -5.63 19.99 -5.52
CA ILE A 73 -5.23 20.77 -6.69
C ILE A 73 -6.29 21.84 -6.92
N GLU A 74 -5.83 23.07 -7.10
CA GLU A 74 -6.63 24.23 -7.41
C GLU A 74 -6.23 24.71 -8.79
N VAL A 75 -7.21 24.81 -9.70
CA VAL A 75 -7.03 25.22 -11.09
C VAL A 75 -7.84 26.49 -11.32
N SER A 76 -7.18 27.58 -11.65
CA SER A 76 -7.82 28.86 -11.96
C SER A 76 -7.33 29.39 -13.31
N THR A 77 -8.20 30.07 -14.04
CA THR A 77 -7.89 30.69 -15.33
C THR A 77 -8.45 32.10 -15.37
N GLU A 78 -7.76 32.99 -16.10
CA GLU A 78 -8.26 34.34 -16.42
C GLU A 78 -9.06 34.37 -17.72
N GLN A 79 -9.19 33.23 -18.42
CA GLN A 79 -10.00 33.13 -19.63
C GLN A 79 -11.49 33.25 -19.30
N ASP A 80 -12.25 33.88 -20.20
CA ASP A 80 -13.70 34.03 -20.09
C ASP A 80 -14.41 32.72 -20.46
N ILE A 81 -14.35 31.75 -19.54
CA ILE A 81 -14.94 30.41 -19.67
C ILE A 81 -15.75 30.15 -18.40
N GLU A 82 -17.01 29.71 -18.57
CA GLU A 82 -17.84 29.35 -17.42
C GLU A 82 -17.27 28.13 -16.68
N LEU A 83 -17.11 28.27 -15.36
CA LEU A 83 -16.59 27.22 -14.48
C LEU A 83 -17.41 25.93 -14.54
N ASP A 84 -18.73 26.05 -14.74
CA ASP A 84 -19.61 24.89 -14.88
C ASP A 84 -19.26 24.03 -16.10
N TYR A 85 -18.84 24.64 -17.22
CA TYR A 85 -18.37 23.90 -18.39
C TYR A 85 -17.05 23.22 -18.15
N ILE A 86 -16.11 23.88 -17.47
CA ILE A 86 -14.81 23.31 -17.14
C ILE A 86 -14.99 22.13 -16.17
N GLU A 87 -15.84 22.28 -15.14
CA GLU A 87 -16.15 21.21 -14.19
C GLU A 87 -16.71 19.99 -14.93
N ARG A 88 -17.73 20.21 -15.77
CA ARG A 88 -18.36 19.15 -16.55
C ARG A 88 -17.38 18.45 -17.49
N LEU A 89 -16.49 19.20 -18.12
CA LEU A 89 -15.48 18.67 -19.03
C LEU A 89 -14.55 17.67 -18.33
N PHE A 90 -14.07 18.01 -17.14
CA PHE A 90 -13.21 17.11 -16.35
C PHE A 90 -13.97 15.95 -15.73
N VAL A 91 -15.22 16.16 -15.31
CA VAL A 91 -16.10 15.09 -14.83
C VAL A 91 -16.32 14.05 -15.93
N ASN A 92 -16.66 14.48 -17.14
CA ASN A 92 -16.84 13.58 -18.29
C ASN A 92 -15.55 12.80 -18.59
N HIS A 93 -14.40 13.50 -18.63
CA HIS A 93 -13.11 12.84 -18.85
C HIS A 93 -12.78 11.80 -17.77
N ALA A 94 -13.00 12.13 -16.49
CA ALA A 94 -12.78 11.20 -15.38
C ALA A 94 -13.69 9.97 -15.47
N LEU A 95 -14.98 10.15 -15.81
CA LEU A 95 -15.94 9.07 -15.97
C LEU A 95 -15.61 8.17 -17.16
N GLU A 96 -15.22 8.74 -18.30
CA GLU A 96 -14.73 7.99 -19.47
C GLU A 96 -13.50 7.13 -19.13
N LYS A 97 -12.65 7.64 -18.23
CA LYS A 97 -11.46 6.95 -17.70
C LYS A 97 -11.75 5.99 -16.54
N GLY A 98 -13.02 5.82 -16.17
CA GLY A 98 -13.47 4.87 -15.15
C GLY A 98 -13.23 5.31 -13.71
N SER A 99 -12.95 6.59 -13.46
CA SER A 99 -12.79 7.14 -12.11
C SER A 99 -14.13 7.23 -11.38
N GLU A 100 -14.15 6.79 -10.11
CA GLU A 100 -15.32 6.86 -9.24
C GLU A 100 -15.30 8.20 -8.50
N LEU A 101 -16.13 9.14 -8.96
CA LEU A 101 -16.24 10.48 -8.37
C LEU A 101 -17.35 10.54 -7.32
N VAL A 102 -17.11 11.28 -6.24
CA VAL A 102 -18.08 11.47 -5.15
C VAL A 102 -19.22 12.44 -5.53
N SER A 103 -19.05 13.24 -6.58
CA SER A 103 -20.07 14.14 -7.13
C SER A 103 -19.70 14.60 -8.55
N GLY A 104 -20.70 14.96 -9.35
CA GLY A 104 -20.52 15.59 -10.65
C GLY A 104 -21.79 16.32 -11.10
N SER A 105 -21.63 17.46 -11.78
CA SER A 105 -22.75 18.21 -12.36
C SER A 105 -23.30 17.51 -13.62
N GLU A 106 -24.61 17.58 -13.88
CA GLU A 106 -25.30 16.95 -15.05
C GLU A 106 -25.44 17.89 -16.26
N LEU A 107 -24.66 18.98 -16.31
CA LEU A 107 -24.83 20.04 -17.30
C LEU A 107 -24.41 19.62 -18.72
N ILE A 108 -25.04 20.15 -19.77
CA ILE A 108 -24.68 19.87 -21.18
C ILE A 108 -23.79 21.01 -21.70
N ILE A 109 -22.61 20.67 -22.23
CA ILE A 109 -21.68 21.66 -22.79
C ILE A 109 -22.13 22.05 -24.21
N PRO A 110 -22.31 23.35 -24.51
CA PRO A 110 -22.62 23.81 -25.86
C PRO A 110 -21.51 23.48 -26.88
N GLN A 111 -21.91 22.99 -28.05
CA GLN A 111 -21.00 22.44 -29.07
C GLN A 111 -20.05 23.50 -29.68
N ASN A 112 -20.45 24.77 -29.66
CA ASN A 112 -19.67 25.91 -30.14
C ASN A 112 -18.46 26.27 -29.24
N ILE A 113 -18.40 25.77 -28.00
CA ILE A 113 -17.35 26.07 -27.02
C ILE A 113 -16.38 24.87 -26.84
N LEU A 114 -16.75 23.69 -27.34
CA LEU A 114 -16.00 22.44 -27.15
C LEU A 114 -14.53 22.52 -27.59
N ASN A 115 -14.24 23.15 -28.74
CA ASN A 115 -12.86 23.21 -29.24
C ASN A 115 -11.95 24.02 -28.31
N GLN A 116 -12.43 25.15 -27.78
CA GLN A 116 -11.68 25.99 -26.83
C GLN A 116 -11.47 25.26 -25.50
N LEU A 117 -12.49 24.52 -25.05
CA LEU A 117 -12.43 23.71 -23.84
C LEU A 117 -11.46 22.53 -23.98
N GLU A 118 -11.38 21.92 -25.15
CA GLU A 118 -10.51 20.76 -25.38
C GLU A 118 -9.03 21.11 -25.27
N ASP A 119 -8.60 22.25 -25.86
CA ASP A 119 -7.22 22.73 -25.72
C ASP A 119 -6.87 23.06 -24.26
N PHE A 120 -7.83 23.63 -23.54
CA PHE A 120 -7.70 23.90 -22.11
C PHE A 120 -7.56 22.61 -21.29
N LYS A 121 -8.38 21.60 -21.60
CA LYS A 121 -8.33 20.27 -20.97
C LYS A 121 -6.98 19.60 -21.19
N GLU A 122 -6.53 19.51 -22.43
CA GLU A 122 -5.26 18.88 -22.80
C GLU A 122 -4.07 19.56 -22.12
N THR A 123 -4.10 20.90 -22.00
CA THR A 123 -3.09 21.67 -21.25
C THR A 123 -2.99 21.20 -19.80
N ILE A 124 -4.13 21.14 -19.09
CA ILE A 124 -4.18 20.74 -17.68
C ILE A 124 -3.78 19.28 -17.52
N LEU A 125 -4.33 18.38 -18.35
CA LEU A 125 -4.01 16.95 -18.29
C LEU A 125 -2.52 16.69 -18.51
N LEU A 126 -1.88 17.39 -19.47
CA LEU A 126 -0.45 17.25 -19.71
C LEU A 126 0.38 17.72 -18.51
N ILE A 127 0.04 18.86 -17.92
CA ILE A 127 0.74 19.37 -16.73
C ILE A 127 0.58 18.40 -15.56
N LEU A 128 -0.66 17.98 -15.26
CA LEU A 128 -0.94 17.10 -14.13
C LEU A 128 -0.28 15.72 -14.30
N LYS A 129 -0.30 15.16 -15.51
CA LYS A 129 0.40 13.91 -15.84
C LYS A 129 1.89 14.01 -15.57
N ASN A 130 2.55 15.10 -15.98
CA ASN A 130 3.97 15.33 -15.71
C ASN A 130 4.26 15.54 -14.22
N MET A 131 3.28 16.03 -13.45
CA MET A 131 3.34 16.12 -11.98
C MET A 131 2.91 14.82 -11.27
N ASN A 132 2.72 13.73 -12.01
CA ASN A 132 2.33 12.42 -11.52
C ASN A 132 0.94 12.40 -10.85
N TYR A 133 -0.01 13.17 -11.39
CA TYR A 133 -1.44 13.11 -11.11
C TYR A 133 -2.18 12.65 -12.37
N SER A 134 -3.00 11.61 -12.25
CA SER A 134 -3.79 11.08 -13.38
C SER A 134 -5.29 11.10 -13.09
N PHE A 135 -6.08 11.15 -14.16
CA PHE A 135 -7.53 10.98 -14.14
C PHE A 135 -7.94 9.53 -14.45
N ASP A 136 -6.97 8.70 -14.80
CA ASP A 136 -7.19 7.26 -14.99
C ASP A 136 -7.59 6.64 -13.65
N LYS A 137 -8.55 5.71 -13.69
CA LYS A 137 -8.72 4.77 -12.59
C LYS A 137 -7.35 4.16 -12.34
N ALA A 138 -6.81 4.36 -11.14
CA ALA A 138 -5.58 3.69 -10.80
C ALA A 138 -5.80 2.22 -11.11
N GLU A 139 -4.98 1.67 -12.01
CA GLU A 139 -4.82 0.23 -12.05
C GLU A 139 -4.64 -0.15 -10.60
N ASN A 140 -5.55 -0.97 -10.08
CA ASN A 140 -5.40 -1.52 -8.75
C ASN A 140 -3.98 -2.07 -8.77
N LYS A 141 -3.03 -1.36 -8.16
CA LYS A 141 -1.74 -1.94 -7.80
C LYS A 141 -2.22 -3.11 -7.00
N LYS A 142 -2.20 -4.31 -7.60
CA LYS A 142 -2.65 -5.54 -6.96
C LYS A 142 -2.11 -5.41 -5.57
N SER A 143 -3.02 -5.27 -4.60
CA SER A 143 -2.62 -5.11 -3.22
C SER A 143 -1.57 -6.19 -3.03
N LYS A 144 -0.37 -5.81 -2.52
CA LYS A 144 0.72 -6.79 -2.29
C LYS A 144 0.02 -8.04 -1.79
N PRO A 145 0.16 -9.19 -2.49
CA PRO A 145 -0.75 -10.32 -2.34
C PRO A 145 -1.03 -10.46 -0.85
N ALA A 146 -2.31 -10.31 -0.49
CA ALA A 146 -2.72 -10.34 0.91
C ALA A 146 -1.98 -11.51 1.54
N LYS A 147 -1.22 -11.25 2.62
CA LYS A 147 -0.32 -12.26 3.21
C LYS A 147 -1.03 -13.60 3.18
N ALA A 148 -0.43 -14.59 2.52
CA ALA A 148 -0.99 -15.92 2.36
C ALA A 148 -1.71 -16.32 3.65
N ARG A 149 -3.03 -16.52 3.57
CA ARG A 149 -3.80 -16.90 4.75
C ARG A 149 -3.62 -18.38 4.92
N HIS A 150 -3.16 -18.79 6.09
CA HIS A 150 -2.97 -20.21 6.40
C HIS A 150 -4.14 -20.72 7.23
N LYS A 151 -4.71 -21.86 6.83
CA LYS A 151 -5.79 -22.53 7.54
C LYS A 151 -5.29 -23.85 8.11
N TRP A 152 -5.41 -24.00 9.42
CA TRP A 152 -5.24 -25.29 10.08
C TRP A 152 -6.36 -26.25 9.68
N THR A 153 -6.01 -27.49 9.36
CA THR A 153 -6.94 -28.60 9.07
C THR A 153 -6.52 -29.84 9.86
N LYS A 154 -7.46 -30.76 10.06
CA LYS A 154 -7.17 -32.03 10.74
C LYS A 154 -6.10 -32.85 10.00
N GLU A 155 -6.17 -32.90 8.67
CA GLU A 155 -5.20 -33.59 7.83
C GLU A 155 -3.77 -33.07 8.05
N VAL A 156 -3.59 -31.74 8.13
CA VAL A 156 -2.27 -31.14 8.38
C VAL A 156 -1.76 -31.45 9.79
N SER A 157 -2.65 -31.61 10.78
CA SER A 157 -2.26 -31.91 12.16
C SER A 157 -1.67 -33.30 12.37
N GLU A 158 -1.91 -34.21 11.43
CA GLU A 158 -1.42 -35.59 11.46
C GLU A 158 -0.09 -35.76 10.70
N LYS A 159 0.40 -34.69 10.04
CA LYS A 159 1.64 -34.71 9.26
C LYS A 159 2.85 -34.23 10.06
N GLU A 160 3.97 -34.88 9.80
CA GLU A 160 5.30 -34.45 10.23
C GLU A 160 5.96 -33.60 9.16
N PHE A 161 6.57 -32.51 9.59
CA PHE A 161 7.36 -31.64 8.75
C PHE A 161 8.78 -31.60 9.29
N TYR A 162 9.75 -31.62 8.39
CA TYR A 162 11.17 -31.60 8.71
C TYR A 162 11.75 -30.24 8.32
N ILE A 163 12.62 -29.75 9.17
CA ILE A 163 13.39 -28.53 8.97
C ILE A 163 14.86 -28.94 8.95
N ASP A 164 15.59 -28.52 7.93
CA ASP A 164 17.05 -28.67 7.82
C ASP A 164 17.62 -27.41 7.16
N THR A 165 17.73 -26.34 7.95
CA THR A 165 18.06 -24.99 7.45
C THR A 165 18.79 -24.20 8.53
N ARG A 166 19.73 -23.32 8.12
CA ARG A 166 20.43 -22.37 9.00
C ARG A 166 20.98 -22.99 10.29
N ASP A 167 21.67 -24.11 10.15
CA ASP A 167 22.26 -24.89 11.24
C ASP A 167 21.25 -25.47 12.25
N SER A 168 19.97 -25.50 11.89
CA SER A 168 18.90 -26.08 12.69
C SER A 168 18.31 -27.30 11.99
N LYS A 169 18.03 -28.33 12.80
CA LYS A 169 17.37 -29.56 12.35
C LYS A 169 16.25 -29.93 13.29
N ALA A 170 15.03 -30.12 12.79
CA ALA A 170 13.90 -30.45 13.65
C ALA A 170 12.83 -31.25 12.90
N CYS A 171 12.06 -32.05 13.66
CA CYS A 171 10.77 -32.57 13.24
C CYS A 171 9.68 -31.80 13.99
N VAL A 172 8.71 -31.25 13.26
CA VAL A 172 7.66 -30.39 13.79
C VAL A 172 6.27 -30.79 13.28
N MET A 173 5.23 -30.48 14.04
CA MET A 173 3.84 -30.79 13.70
C MET A 173 2.90 -29.64 14.08
N TRP A 174 1.91 -29.33 13.23
CA TRP A 174 0.89 -28.32 13.54
C TRP A 174 -0.33 -28.96 14.21
N ILE A 175 -0.18 -29.36 15.47
CA ILE A 175 -1.15 -30.22 16.19
C ILE A 175 -2.50 -29.56 16.49
N LYS A 176 -2.54 -28.23 16.71
CA LYS A 176 -3.79 -27.46 16.87
C LYS A 176 -3.64 -26.08 16.25
N ARG A 177 -4.76 -25.39 16.01
CA ARG A 177 -4.79 -24.04 15.42
C ARG A 177 -3.77 -23.06 16.03
N ASN A 178 -3.49 -23.15 17.32
CA ASN A 178 -2.55 -22.30 18.07
C ASN A 178 -1.43 -23.10 18.78
N GLN A 179 -1.10 -24.31 18.31
CA GLN A 179 -0.06 -25.15 18.90
C GLN A 179 0.76 -25.83 17.80
N MET A 180 2.05 -25.49 17.76
CA MET A 180 3.09 -26.20 17.04
C MET A 180 3.84 -27.09 18.03
N LEU A 181 4.09 -28.33 17.65
CA LEU A 181 4.96 -29.26 18.38
C LEU A 181 6.32 -29.29 17.69
N ILE A 182 7.38 -29.18 18.46
CA ILE A 182 8.75 -29.54 18.07
C ILE A 182 9.08 -30.83 18.80
N LYS A 183 9.39 -31.90 18.08
CA LYS A 183 9.78 -33.17 18.70
C LYS A 183 11.15 -33.04 19.38
N LYS A 184 11.34 -33.84 20.44
CA LYS A 184 12.64 -34.01 21.10
C LYS A 184 13.76 -34.36 20.10
N GLY A 185 14.97 -33.91 20.39
CA GLY A 185 16.15 -34.10 19.53
C GLY A 185 16.32 -33.03 18.44
N ALA A 186 15.52 -31.97 18.46
CA ALA A 186 15.69 -30.84 17.55
C ALA A 186 16.96 -30.05 17.89
N THR A 187 17.78 -29.77 16.89
CA THR A 187 18.99 -28.95 16.99
C THR A 187 18.67 -27.50 16.61
N MET A 188 19.14 -26.55 17.41
CA MET A 188 18.93 -25.13 17.23
C MET A 188 20.21 -24.41 16.79
N MET A 189 20.04 -23.36 16.00
CA MET A 189 21.11 -22.42 15.64
C MET A 189 21.64 -21.76 16.91
N LYS A 190 22.96 -21.81 17.11
CA LYS A 190 23.60 -21.35 18.35
C LYS A 190 23.58 -19.83 18.49
N GLU A 191 23.94 -19.13 17.41
CA GLU A 191 24.13 -17.69 17.41
C GLU A 191 23.16 -17.01 16.45
N ALA A 192 22.55 -15.91 16.87
CA ALA A 192 21.65 -15.15 16.02
C ALA A 192 22.44 -14.27 15.03
N PRO A 193 22.01 -14.16 13.76
CA PRO A 193 22.62 -13.22 12.82
C PRO A 193 22.52 -11.77 13.30
N LEU A 194 23.63 -11.04 13.22
CA LEU A 194 23.66 -9.60 13.52
C LEU A 194 23.07 -8.77 12.37
N ASN A 195 22.51 -7.61 12.70
CA ASN A 195 22.12 -6.62 11.71
C ASN A 195 23.35 -6.06 10.98
N LYS A 196 23.12 -5.37 9.85
CA LYS A 196 24.20 -4.73 9.06
C LYS A 196 25.04 -3.73 9.86
N ASP A 197 24.47 -3.13 10.90
CA ASP A 197 25.12 -2.19 11.82
C ASP A 197 25.80 -2.88 13.02
N GLY A 198 25.84 -4.22 13.05
CA GLY A 198 26.41 -5.02 14.14
C GLY A 198 25.49 -5.15 15.37
N SER A 199 24.29 -4.55 15.34
CA SER A 199 23.34 -4.64 16.46
C SER A 199 22.56 -5.97 16.47
N VAL A 200 22.06 -6.35 17.65
CA VAL A 200 21.17 -7.51 17.82
C VAL A 200 19.76 -7.18 17.33
N GLY A 201 19.30 -7.89 16.31
CA GLY A 201 17.98 -7.72 15.71
C GLY A 201 16.82 -8.08 16.65
N PHE A 202 15.62 -7.59 16.33
CA PHE A 202 14.41 -7.86 17.12
C PHE A 202 14.08 -9.36 17.18
N SER A 203 14.24 -10.09 16.07
CA SER A 203 14.01 -11.54 16.01
C SER A 203 14.96 -12.32 16.92
N ALA A 204 16.22 -11.88 17.03
CA ALA A 204 17.19 -12.48 17.94
C ALA A 204 16.72 -12.36 19.39
N LYS A 205 16.36 -11.13 19.82
CA LYS A 205 15.83 -10.87 21.18
C LYS A 205 14.59 -11.70 21.49
N MET A 206 13.69 -11.86 20.52
CA MET A 206 12.47 -12.64 20.71
C MET A 206 12.75 -14.16 20.75
N GLY A 207 13.65 -14.66 19.90
CA GLY A 207 14.10 -16.05 19.93
C GLY A 207 14.77 -16.41 21.25
N ASP A 208 15.65 -15.53 21.76
CA ASP A 208 16.29 -15.70 23.07
C ASP A 208 15.26 -15.74 24.19
N LYS A 209 14.26 -14.86 24.16
CA LYS A 209 13.17 -14.88 25.14
C LYS A 209 12.43 -16.23 25.15
N ILE A 210 12.04 -16.73 23.97
CA ILE A 210 11.37 -18.03 23.86
C ILE A 210 12.29 -19.15 24.39
N ARG A 211 13.59 -19.12 24.07
CA ARG A 211 14.55 -20.10 24.60
C ARG A 211 14.68 -20.02 26.13
N ILE A 212 14.66 -18.83 26.71
CA ILE A 212 14.67 -18.66 28.17
C ILE A 212 13.42 -19.28 28.80
N ASP A 213 12.25 -19.06 28.20
CA ASP A 213 10.97 -19.63 28.66
C ASP A 213 10.99 -21.18 28.61
N HIS A 214 11.79 -21.78 27.71
CA HIS A 214 11.94 -23.22 27.50
C HIS A 214 13.32 -23.77 27.91
N LYS A 215 14.07 -23.07 28.75
CA LYS A 215 15.48 -23.38 29.07
C LYS A 215 15.72 -24.78 29.65
N GLU A 216 14.71 -25.34 30.31
CA GLU A 216 14.78 -26.66 30.96
C GLU A 216 14.54 -27.80 29.96
N GLN A 217 14.07 -27.46 28.75
CA GLN A 217 13.62 -28.40 27.74
C GLN A 217 14.68 -28.65 26.63
N PHE A 218 15.87 -28.07 26.78
CA PHE A 218 17.01 -28.30 25.90
C PHE A 218 18.34 -28.19 26.63
N ASN A 219 19.36 -28.85 26.10
CA ASN A 219 20.74 -28.74 26.57
C ASN A 219 21.69 -28.68 25.36
N ASN A 220 22.74 -27.87 25.43
CA ASN A 220 23.69 -27.68 24.33
C ASN A 220 23.03 -27.42 22.96
N PHE A 221 21.97 -26.61 22.97
CA PHE A 221 21.15 -26.28 21.79
C PHE A 221 20.44 -27.46 21.12
N VAL A 222 20.22 -28.55 21.86
CA VAL A 222 19.45 -29.73 21.43
C VAL A 222 18.28 -29.95 22.39
N THR A 223 17.06 -30.04 21.88
CA THR A 223 15.87 -30.28 22.71
C THR A 223 15.91 -31.67 23.34
N THR A 224 15.66 -31.73 24.65
CA THR A 224 15.67 -32.99 25.42
C THR A 224 14.27 -33.59 25.53
N GLU A 225 13.25 -32.78 25.32
CA GLU A 225 11.85 -33.17 25.30
C GLU A 225 11.08 -32.43 24.19
N ASP A 226 9.81 -32.76 24.06
CA ASP A 226 8.90 -32.14 23.12
C ASP A 226 8.54 -30.71 23.60
N ILE A 227 8.57 -29.75 22.68
CA ILE A 227 8.29 -28.33 22.97
C ILE A 227 7.03 -27.89 22.23
N ILE A 228 6.13 -27.21 22.93
CA ILE A 228 4.91 -26.63 22.35
C ILE A 228 5.05 -25.12 22.23
N LEU A 229 4.93 -24.62 21.00
CA LEU A 229 4.95 -23.19 20.67
C LEU A 229 3.62 -22.75 20.05
N LYS A 230 3.32 -21.45 20.06
CA LYS A 230 1.99 -20.94 19.68
C LYS A 230 1.78 -20.81 18.18
N SER A 231 2.86 -20.74 17.40
CA SER A 231 2.78 -20.47 15.96
C SER A 231 4.01 -20.94 15.20
N VAL A 232 3.86 -21.08 13.88
CA VAL A 232 4.96 -21.34 12.92
C VAL A 232 6.09 -20.32 13.05
N ASN A 233 5.75 -19.05 13.32
CA ASN A 233 6.76 -18.01 13.51
C ASN A 233 7.56 -18.20 14.80
N GLU A 234 6.93 -18.64 15.90
CA GLU A 234 7.65 -18.95 17.13
C GLU A 234 8.59 -20.13 16.95
N VAL A 235 8.21 -21.15 16.17
CA VAL A 235 9.10 -22.25 15.80
C VAL A 235 10.34 -21.74 15.06
N GLY A 236 10.17 -20.86 14.08
CA GLY A 236 11.29 -20.25 13.37
C GLY A 236 12.18 -19.37 14.25
N LEU A 237 11.59 -18.62 15.17
CA LEU A 237 12.33 -17.82 16.15
C LEU A 237 13.13 -18.69 17.12
N PHE A 238 12.51 -19.76 17.63
CA PHE A 238 13.13 -20.69 18.57
C PHE A 238 14.29 -21.47 17.92
N LEU A 239 14.06 -22.04 16.73
CA LEU A 239 15.05 -22.88 16.08
C LEU A 239 16.19 -22.08 15.44
N TYR A 240 15.90 -21.00 14.70
CA TYR A 240 16.91 -20.32 13.86
C TYR A 240 16.76 -18.79 13.82
N PHE A 241 16.16 -18.18 14.85
CA PHE A 241 16.02 -16.71 14.97
C PHE A 241 15.30 -16.03 13.80
N ALA A 242 14.40 -16.74 13.12
CA ALA A 242 13.70 -16.30 11.93
C ALA A 242 14.66 -15.91 10.77
N GLY A 243 14.34 -14.85 10.02
CA GLY A 243 15.13 -14.43 8.85
C GLY A 243 14.90 -15.23 7.57
N THR A 244 14.06 -16.28 7.61
CA THR A 244 13.52 -16.98 6.44
C THR A 244 12.02 -17.20 6.63
N ASN A 245 11.32 -17.63 5.58
CA ASN A 245 9.90 -17.94 5.63
C ASN A 245 9.68 -19.36 6.16
N SER A 246 9.42 -19.48 7.46
CA SER A 246 9.21 -20.77 8.14
C SER A 246 8.10 -21.65 7.54
N TRP A 247 7.14 -21.07 6.81
CA TRP A 247 6.11 -21.85 6.12
C TRP A 247 6.67 -22.67 4.94
N LEU A 248 7.80 -22.24 4.36
CA LEU A 248 8.47 -22.92 3.25
C LEU A 248 9.59 -23.87 3.74
N GLU A 249 10.14 -23.62 4.93
CA GLU A 249 11.22 -24.44 5.50
C GLU A 249 10.73 -25.72 6.19
N MET A 250 9.41 -25.84 6.40
CA MET A 250 8.78 -27.01 7.00
C MET A 250 8.27 -27.91 5.87
N ILE A 251 8.99 -29.00 5.58
CA ILE A 251 8.76 -29.85 4.40
C ILE A 251 8.38 -31.27 4.86
N ASP A 252 7.32 -31.83 4.30
CA ASP A 252 6.91 -33.20 4.59
C ASP A 252 7.78 -34.25 3.86
N PRO A 253 7.64 -35.55 4.15
CA PRO A 253 8.38 -36.61 3.45
C PRO A 253 8.19 -36.65 1.93
N GLU A 254 7.10 -36.07 1.42
CA GLU A 254 6.76 -36.03 -0.01
C GLU A 254 7.35 -34.78 -0.70
N GLY A 255 8.05 -33.92 0.05
CA GLY A 255 8.67 -32.70 -0.47
C GLY A 255 7.73 -31.49 -0.49
N LYS A 256 6.52 -31.60 0.06
CA LYS A 256 5.53 -30.52 0.08
C LYS A 256 5.68 -29.67 1.34
N THR A 257 5.68 -28.36 1.15
CA THR A 257 5.84 -27.39 2.25
C THR A 257 4.56 -27.23 3.08
N LEU A 258 4.70 -26.82 4.33
CA LEU A 258 3.56 -26.45 5.18
C LEU A 258 2.72 -25.34 4.52
N ASN A 259 3.35 -24.41 3.81
CA ASN A 259 2.68 -23.39 3.01
C ASN A 259 1.70 -24.02 2.00
N GLU A 260 2.17 -24.96 1.18
CA GLU A 260 1.35 -25.61 0.15
C GLU A 260 0.20 -26.45 0.72
N TRP A 261 0.35 -26.93 1.95
CA TRP A 261 -0.71 -27.64 2.65
C TRP A 261 -1.81 -26.73 3.21
N THR A 262 -1.50 -25.45 3.45
CA THR A 262 -2.32 -24.62 4.34
C THR A 262 -2.76 -23.29 3.74
N VAL A 263 -2.13 -22.84 2.65
CA VAL A 263 -2.50 -21.59 1.98
C VAL A 263 -3.93 -21.66 1.47
N VAL A 264 -4.72 -20.64 1.77
CA VAL A 264 -6.05 -20.42 1.21
C VAL A 264 -6.06 -19.09 0.48
N GLU A 265 -6.67 -19.08 -0.70
CA GLU A 265 -6.97 -17.87 -1.48
C GLU A 265 -8.14 -17.08 -0.89
#